data_AF-A0A7W1AVX8-F1
#
_entry.id   AF-A0A7W1AVX8-F1
#
_cell.length_a   1.000
_cell.length_b   1.000
_cell.length_c   1.000
_cell.angle_alpha   90.00
_cell.angle_beta   90.00
_cell.angle_gamma   90.00
#
_symmetry.space_group_name_H-M   'P 1'
#
loop_
_entity.id
_entity.type
_entity.pdbx_description
1 polymer ?
#
loop_
_entity_poly.entity_id
_entity_poly.type
_entity_poly.pdbx_seq_one_letter_code
_entity_poly.pdbx_strand_id
1 'polypeptide(L)'
;MTRNMYPGTDFADILAAGDLSTLFVEVAEAFAEVQASDPQSRIEAIAHEIQTTKPDLISLQEVALWQTGPFDPQTPATTVAFDYLQLLLAELAEHNLEYEPVAVLTNLDAEVPALGPSGLFDVHFTDRLVVLIRTDLKKKHQLELGEVEARHFSTLLTVPTPTLGPITIPRGYIAADIERCGESFRFINAHLESFEEFLGLPFPFFRFAQATELLQVPAATGLPVVLAGDFNADAESPTDPTYQLLLSAGLVDAWEVTNPNDPGYTWPLFLVSPFEYVSPYQRLDLVLTRGAVEATKAKLVGERDVTPRRPMPSDHAGVVVDLRLMP
;
A
#
# COMPACT_ATOMS: atom_id res chain seq x y z
N MET A 1 -3.03 -11.25 -3.58
CA MET A 1 -3.52 -10.45 -2.43
C MET A 1 -3.05 -9.02 -2.61
N THR A 2 -3.87 -8.03 -2.30
CA THR A 2 -3.42 -6.64 -2.11
C THR A 2 -3.60 -6.22 -0.66
N ARG A 3 -2.68 -5.43 -0.12
CA ARG A 3 -2.66 -5.02 1.28
C ARG A 3 -1.92 -3.70 1.47
N ASN A 4 -2.66 -2.64 1.77
CA ASN A 4 -2.10 -1.46 2.42
C ASN A 4 -1.72 -1.82 3.88
N MET A 5 -0.53 -1.39 4.32
CA MET A 5 0.05 -1.72 5.62
C MET A 5 -0.14 -0.63 6.69
N TYR A 6 -0.71 0.53 6.34
CA TYR A 6 -0.87 1.72 7.19
C TYR A 6 0.45 2.22 7.79
N PRO A 7 0.94 3.45 7.52
CA PRO A 7 2.29 3.85 7.89
C PRO A 7 2.41 3.98 9.42
N GLY A 8 1.28 4.12 10.12
CA GLY A 8 1.17 4.22 11.58
C GLY A 8 0.66 5.58 12.05
N THR A 9 0.54 6.57 11.16
CA THR A 9 0.12 7.94 11.44
C THR A 9 -0.48 8.61 10.19
N ASP A 10 -1.14 9.76 10.36
CA ASP A 10 -1.54 10.68 9.29
C ASP A 10 -0.50 11.83 9.19
N PHE A 11 -0.19 12.28 7.97
CA PHE A 11 0.82 13.31 7.73
C PHE A 11 0.25 14.73 7.58
N ALA A 12 -1.08 14.90 7.66
CA ALA A 12 -1.77 16.16 7.42
C ALA A 12 -1.25 17.30 8.31
N ASP A 13 -1.09 17.06 9.61
CA ASP A 13 -0.65 18.08 10.56
C ASP A 13 0.83 18.47 10.35
N ILE A 14 1.69 17.52 10.00
CA ILE A 14 3.08 17.79 9.58
C ILE A 14 3.11 18.69 8.34
N LEU A 15 2.29 18.39 7.33
CA LEU A 15 2.24 19.15 6.07
C LEU A 15 1.63 20.55 6.27
N ALA A 16 0.71 20.70 7.23
CA ALA A 16 0.03 21.94 7.56
C ALA A 16 0.80 22.84 8.55
N ALA A 17 1.85 22.33 9.20
CA ALA A 17 2.62 23.04 10.21
C ALA A 17 3.10 24.42 9.72
N GLY A 18 2.66 25.48 10.42
CA GLY A 18 2.89 26.87 10.04
C GLY A 18 4.25 27.45 10.42
N ASP A 19 4.97 26.78 11.32
CA ASP A 19 6.32 27.14 11.75
C ASP A 19 7.11 25.91 12.23
N LEU A 20 8.42 26.08 12.44
CA LEU A 20 9.32 25.01 12.87
C LEU A 20 8.99 24.42 14.23
N SER A 21 8.45 25.22 15.16
CA SER A 21 8.11 24.74 16.50
C SER A 21 6.92 23.79 16.43
N THR A 22 5.87 24.18 15.68
CA THR A 22 4.73 23.30 15.41
C THR A 22 5.20 22.07 14.65
N LEU A 23 5.96 22.22 13.58
CA LEU A 23 6.47 21.09 12.79
C LEU A 23 7.15 20.03 13.66
N PHE A 24 8.08 20.43 14.53
CA PHE A 24 8.79 19.45 15.37
C PHE A 24 7.90 18.79 16.42
N VAL A 25 6.82 19.45 16.86
CA VAL A 25 5.80 18.84 17.71
C VAL A 25 4.98 17.82 16.90
N GLU A 26 4.49 18.18 15.72
CA GLU A 26 3.68 17.29 14.88
C GLU A 26 4.48 16.04 14.45
N VAL A 27 5.78 16.17 14.16
CA VAL A 27 6.63 15.01 13.85
C VAL A 27 6.81 14.12 15.09
N ALA A 28 6.91 14.69 16.28
CA ALA A 28 6.98 13.92 17.53
C ALA A 28 5.65 13.21 17.83
N GLU A 29 4.51 13.87 17.58
CA GLU A 29 3.18 13.29 17.74
C GLU A 29 2.95 12.15 16.74
N ALA A 30 3.26 12.37 15.45
CA ALA A 30 3.17 11.33 14.43
C ALA A 30 4.04 10.10 14.76
N PHE A 31 5.27 10.29 15.22
CA PHE A 31 6.11 9.17 15.65
C PHE A 31 5.55 8.46 16.90
N ALA A 32 4.94 9.21 17.84
CA ALA A 32 4.28 8.61 19.00
C ALA A 32 3.04 7.81 18.61
N GLU A 33 2.27 8.25 17.60
CA GLU A 33 1.15 7.50 17.01
C GLU A 33 1.63 6.19 16.38
N VAL A 34 2.73 6.23 15.60
CA VAL A 34 3.36 5.03 15.04
C VAL A 34 3.70 4.04 16.14
N GLN A 35 4.31 4.49 17.24
CA GLN A 35 4.60 3.63 18.39
C GLN A 35 3.34 3.09 19.06
N ALA A 36 2.31 3.92 19.23
CA ALA A 36 1.04 3.54 19.86
C ALA A 36 0.22 2.57 19.01
N SER A 37 0.40 2.58 17.70
CA SER A 37 -0.24 1.66 16.75
C SER A 37 0.26 0.22 16.82
N ASP A 38 1.30 -0.05 17.63
CA ASP A 38 1.95 -1.36 17.79
C ASP A 38 2.27 -2.06 16.46
N PRO A 39 3.26 -1.54 15.70
CA PRO A 39 3.60 -2.07 14.37
C PRO A 39 3.90 -3.56 14.37
N GLN A 40 4.54 -4.08 15.42
CA GLN A 40 4.85 -5.50 15.57
C GLN A 40 3.57 -6.34 15.55
N SER A 41 2.63 -6.07 16.46
CA SER A 41 1.37 -6.82 16.54
C SER A 41 0.50 -6.67 15.28
N ARG A 42 0.53 -5.49 14.62
CA ARG A 42 -0.16 -5.29 13.34
C ARG A 42 0.42 -6.16 12.24
N ILE A 43 1.74 -6.23 12.13
CA ILE A 43 2.41 -7.02 11.09
C ILE A 43 2.29 -8.52 11.35
N GLU A 44 2.34 -8.97 12.61
CA GLU A 44 1.99 -10.34 13.00
C GLU A 44 0.57 -10.72 12.51
N ALA A 45 -0.39 -9.80 12.63
CA ALA A 45 -1.74 -10.03 12.15
C ALA A 45 -1.80 -10.13 10.61
N ILE A 46 -1.06 -9.29 9.86
CA ILE A 46 -0.91 -9.42 8.39
C ILE A 46 -0.26 -10.76 8.02
N ALA A 47 0.78 -11.19 8.73
CA ALA A 47 1.43 -12.48 8.51
C ALA A 47 0.44 -13.65 8.71
N HIS A 48 -0.45 -13.55 9.70
CA HIS A 48 -1.51 -14.53 9.93
C HIS A 48 -2.57 -14.55 8.81
N GLU A 49 -2.91 -13.39 8.23
CA GLU A 49 -3.75 -13.32 7.02
C GLU A 49 -3.10 -14.10 5.87
N ILE A 50 -1.79 -13.88 5.64
CA ILE A 50 -1.01 -14.57 4.61
C ILE A 50 -0.87 -16.07 4.92
N GLN A 51 -0.71 -16.46 6.18
CA GLN A 51 -0.69 -17.87 6.59
C GLN A 51 -2.00 -18.58 6.25
N THR A 52 -3.12 -17.90 6.49
CA THR A 52 -4.47 -18.44 6.29
C THR A 52 -4.83 -18.50 4.81
N THR A 53 -4.39 -17.52 4.03
CA THR A 53 -4.81 -17.36 2.63
C THR A 53 -3.81 -17.89 1.62
N LYS A 54 -2.52 -17.95 1.98
CA LYS A 54 -1.39 -18.49 1.22
C LYS A 54 -1.32 -17.97 -0.24
N PRO A 55 -1.42 -16.65 -0.47
CA PRO A 55 -1.41 -16.07 -1.81
C PRO A 55 -0.11 -16.40 -2.56
N ASP A 56 -0.19 -16.61 -3.87
CA ASP A 56 1.03 -16.84 -4.68
C ASP A 56 1.83 -15.54 -4.87
N LEU A 57 1.13 -14.40 -4.91
CA LEU A 57 1.65 -13.03 -5.05
C LEU A 57 0.96 -12.09 -4.07
N ILE A 58 1.74 -11.18 -3.50
CA ILE A 58 1.25 -10.15 -2.57
C ILE A 58 1.70 -8.78 -3.07
N SER A 59 0.73 -7.92 -3.32
CA SER A 59 0.89 -6.50 -3.61
C SER A 59 0.79 -5.74 -2.28
N LEU A 60 1.86 -5.05 -1.86
CA LEU A 60 1.93 -4.30 -0.61
C LEU A 60 2.14 -2.81 -0.89
N GLN A 61 1.36 -1.98 -0.19
CA GLN A 61 1.47 -0.52 -0.17
C GLN A 61 1.82 -0.05 1.24
N GLU A 62 2.40 1.14 1.35
CA GLU A 62 2.74 1.76 2.64
C GLU A 62 3.65 0.91 3.52
N VAL A 63 4.63 0.24 2.89
CA VAL A 63 5.57 -0.63 3.59
C VAL A 63 6.62 0.22 4.30
N ALA A 64 6.22 0.87 5.38
CA ALA A 64 7.00 1.88 6.06
C ALA A 64 8.33 1.35 6.61
N LEU A 65 9.33 2.21 6.59
CA LEU A 65 10.53 2.12 7.40
C LEU A 65 10.62 3.40 8.24
N TRP A 66 10.62 3.23 9.55
CA TRP A 66 10.82 4.30 10.52
C TRP A 66 12.19 4.14 11.17
N GLN A 67 12.99 5.19 11.09
CA GLN A 67 14.31 5.29 11.69
C GLN A 67 14.38 6.52 12.58
N THR A 68 15.26 6.46 13.59
CA THR A 68 15.51 7.57 14.50
C THR A 68 17.01 7.75 14.75
N GLY A 69 17.38 8.93 15.23
CA GLY A 69 18.77 9.25 15.54
C GLY A 69 18.89 10.49 16.41
N PRO A 70 20.09 10.74 17.02
CA PRO A 70 20.37 12.04 17.57
C PRO A 70 20.25 13.11 16.48
N PHE A 71 19.74 14.30 16.81
CA PHE A 71 19.65 15.40 15.84
C PHE A 71 21.04 15.74 15.27
N ASP A 72 21.24 15.49 13.98
CA ASP A 72 22.46 15.81 13.25
C ASP A 72 22.15 16.24 11.80
N PRO A 73 22.22 17.55 11.47
CA PRO A 73 21.98 18.05 10.12
C PRO A 73 22.91 17.49 9.03
N GLN A 74 23.98 16.78 9.38
CA GLN A 74 24.94 16.21 8.42
C GLN A 74 24.83 14.69 8.26
N THR A 75 24.19 14.00 9.21
CA THR A 75 24.18 12.54 9.26
C THR A 75 22.75 12.05 9.38
N PRO A 76 22.21 11.37 8.36
CA PRO A 76 20.85 10.85 8.44
C PRO A 76 20.64 9.90 9.62
N ALA A 77 19.44 9.91 10.18
CA ALA A 77 19.01 8.94 11.18
C ALA A 77 18.97 7.53 10.58
N THR A 78 19.70 6.58 11.18
CA THR A 78 19.76 5.19 10.70
C THR A 78 19.28 4.15 11.70
N THR A 79 18.96 4.52 12.95
CA THR A 79 18.53 3.54 13.96
C THR A 79 17.12 3.07 13.64
N VAL A 80 16.98 1.86 13.12
CA VAL A 80 15.68 1.27 12.77
C VAL A 80 14.81 1.17 14.02
N ALA A 81 13.70 1.90 14.02
CA ALA A 81 12.64 1.74 15.00
C ALA A 81 11.67 0.64 14.54
N PHE A 82 11.18 0.73 13.31
CA PHE A 82 10.30 -0.27 12.71
C PHE A 82 10.58 -0.40 11.21
N ASP A 83 10.85 -1.61 10.72
CA ASP A 83 10.94 -1.89 9.28
C ASP A 83 9.85 -2.89 8.92
N TYR A 84 8.76 -2.42 8.31
CA TYR A 84 7.57 -3.24 8.12
C TYR A 84 7.82 -4.43 7.19
N LEU A 85 8.70 -4.26 6.20
CA LEU A 85 9.09 -5.35 5.32
C LEU A 85 9.87 -6.42 6.08
N GLN A 86 10.85 -6.03 6.89
CA GLN A 86 11.67 -6.99 7.64
C GLN A 86 10.85 -7.71 8.71
N LEU A 87 9.99 -6.97 9.42
CA LEU A 87 9.06 -7.56 10.37
C LEU A 87 8.16 -8.59 9.69
N LEU A 88 7.56 -8.26 8.54
CA LEU A 88 6.69 -9.19 7.82
C LEU A 88 7.46 -10.43 7.36
N LEU A 89 8.64 -10.26 6.77
CA LEU A 89 9.45 -11.39 6.31
C LEU A 89 9.90 -12.29 7.46
N ALA A 90 10.22 -11.72 8.63
CA ALA A 90 10.55 -12.48 9.83
C ALA A 90 9.35 -13.32 10.31
N GLU A 91 8.16 -12.71 10.44
CA GLU A 91 6.94 -13.41 10.85
C GLU A 91 6.55 -14.54 9.87
N LEU A 92 6.66 -14.28 8.57
CA LEU A 92 6.42 -15.31 7.55
C LEU A 92 7.41 -16.48 7.71
N ALA A 93 8.70 -16.19 7.93
CA ALA A 93 9.71 -17.22 8.13
C ALA A 93 9.47 -18.04 9.41
N GLU A 94 9.09 -17.40 10.52
CA GLU A 94 8.73 -18.09 11.78
C GLU A 94 7.54 -19.04 11.60
N HIS A 95 6.62 -18.71 10.69
CA HIS A 95 5.49 -19.54 10.31
C HIS A 95 5.76 -20.53 9.16
N ASN A 96 7.02 -20.70 8.74
CA ASN A 96 7.45 -21.55 7.62
C ASN A 96 6.76 -21.18 6.29
N LEU A 97 6.46 -19.90 6.11
CA LEU A 97 5.93 -19.34 4.88
C LEU A 97 7.07 -18.72 4.10
N GLU A 98 7.39 -19.28 2.94
CA GLU A 98 8.55 -18.86 2.17
C GLU A 98 8.15 -17.81 1.13
N TYR A 99 8.40 -16.53 1.44
CA TYR A 99 8.20 -15.41 0.52
C TYR A 99 9.49 -14.59 0.37
N GLU A 100 9.67 -13.97 -0.80
CA GLU A 100 10.75 -13.01 -1.02
C GLU A 100 10.24 -11.79 -1.81
N PRO A 101 10.85 -10.61 -1.66
CA PRO A 101 10.55 -9.47 -2.52
C PRO A 101 10.97 -9.71 -3.96
N VAL A 102 10.04 -9.50 -4.89
CA VAL A 102 10.30 -9.40 -6.33
C VAL A 102 10.95 -8.05 -6.65
N ALA A 103 10.39 -6.99 -6.08
CA ALA A 103 10.94 -5.65 -6.14
C ALA A 103 10.46 -4.84 -4.92
N VAL A 104 11.25 -3.83 -4.58
CA VAL A 104 10.96 -2.83 -3.55
C VAL A 104 11.21 -1.47 -4.22
N LEU A 105 10.16 -0.66 -4.35
CA LEU A 105 10.26 0.70 -4.87
C LEU A 105 10.16 1.65 -3.69
N THR A 106 11.23 2.40 -3.41
CA THR A 106 11.16 3.53 -2.47
C THR A 106 10.37 4.66 -3.12
N ASN A 107 9.29 5.08 -2.47
CA ASN A 107 8.48 6.21 -2.88
C ASN A 107 9.03 7.48 -2.22
N LEU A 108 8.60 7.75 -1.00
CA LEU A 108 9.08 8.87 -0.19
C LEU A 108 10.24 8.42 0.68
N ASP A 109 11.23 9.28 0.84
CA ASP A 109 12.37 9.16 1.73
C ASP A 109 12.59 10.55 2.32
N ALA A 110 12.22 10.74 3.59
CA ALA A 110 12.15 12.04 4.23
C ALA A 110 12.56 11.97 5.70
N GLU A 111 13.36 12.95 6.12
CA GLU A 111 13.82 13.09 7.49
C GLU A 111 13.46 14.49 8.00
N VAL A 112 12.82 14.55 9.16
CA VAL A 112 12.45 15.80 9.82
C VAL A 112 12.75 15.67 11.33
N PRO A 113 13.35 16.70 11.96
CA PRO A 113 13.53 16.70 13.40
C PRO A 113 12.21 16.67 14.15
N ALA A 114 12.21 16.01 15.30
CA ALA A 114 11.12 15.92 16.25
C ALA A 114 11.53 16.51 17.60
N LEU A 115 10.58 17.11 18.33
CA LEU A 115 10.81 17.67 19.66
C LEU A 115 10.58 16.59 20.73
N GLY A 116 11.67 15.98 21.19
CA GLY A 116 11.65 14.98 22.27
C GLY A 116 11.85 15.56 23.68
N PRO A 117 11.69 14.74 24.74
CA PRO A 117 11.85 15.19 26.13
C PRO A 117 13.24 15.74 26.48
N SER A 118 14.27 15.33 25.73
CA SER A 118 15.67 15.73 25.93
C SER A 118 16.16 16.77 24.91
N GLY A 119 15.25 17.32 24.08
CA GLY A 119 15.58 18.18 22.94
C GLY A 119 15.28 17.50 21.60
N LEU A 120 15.82 18.06 20.51
CA LEU A 120 15.60 17.56 19.16
C LEU A 120 16.26 16.19 18.95
N PHE A 121 15.56 15.35 18.19
CA PHE A 121 16.08 14.10 17.62
C PHE A 121 15.51 13.95 16.20
N ASP A 122 16.16 13.17 15.36
CA ASP A 122 15.70 12.99 13.97
C ASP A 122 14.74 11.81 13.87
N VAL A 123 13.66 12.01 13.10
CA VAL A 123 12.72 10.98 12.65
C VAL A 123 12.82 10.90 11.14
N HIS A 124 13.12 9.70 10.65
CA HIS A 124 13.33 9.42 9.24
C HIS A 124 12.34 8.35 8.78
N PHE A 125 11.52 8.72 7.80
CA PHE A 125 10.46 7.91 7.24
C PHE A 125 10.76 7.57 5.78
N THR A 126 10.63 6.29 5.45
CA THR A 126 10.65 5.81 4.07
C THR A 126 9.34 5.07 3.76
N ASP A 127 8.62 5.54 2.74
CA ASP A 127 7.51 4.81 2.13
C ASP A 127 8.02 3.86 1.04
N ARG A 128 7.47 2.65 0.97
CA ARG A 128 7.84 1.65 -0.03
C ARG A 128 6.61 0.95 -0.60
N LEU A 129 6.68 0.69 -1.90
CA LEU A 129 5.81 -0.25 -2.61
C LEU A 129 6.56 -1.58 -2.76
N VAL A 130 5.90 -2.71 -2.49
CA VAL A 130 6.57 -4.04 -2.52
C VAL A 130 5.69 -5.07 -3.22
N VAL A 131 6.30 -5.94 -4.01
CA VAL A 131 5.66 -7.20 -4.46
C VAL A 131 6.39 -8.37 -3.82
N LEU A 132 5.68 -9.23 -3.10
CA LEU A 132 6.22 -10.51 -2.59
C LEU A 132 5.76 -11.67 -3.47
N ILE A 133 6.66 -12.64 -3.67
CA ILE A 133 6.40 -13.88 -4.40
C ILE A 133 6.65 -15.09 -3.52
N ARG A 134 5.78 -16.10 -3.65
CA ARG A 134 5.86 -17.34 -2.87
C ARG A 134 6.92 -18.30 -3.41
N THR A 135 8.01 -18.48 -2.67
CA THR A 135 9.22 -19.16 -3.17
C THR A 135 9.15 -20.68 -3.11
N ASP A 136 8.30 -21.28 -2.26
CA ASP A 136 8.14 -22.75 -2.25
C ASP A 136 7.50 -23.26 -3.55
N LEU A 137 6.70 -22.43 -4.23
CA LEU A 137 6.17 -22.71 -5.56
C LEU A 137 7.21 -22.50 -6.66
N LYS A 138 8.11 -21.51 -6.50
CA LYS A 138 9.27 -21.33 -7.40
C LYS A 138 10.19 -22.54 -7.38
N LYS A 139 10.52 -23.05 -6.19
CA LYS A 139 11.34 -24.27 -6.01
C LYS A 139 10.72 -25.51 -6.66
N LYS A 140 9.39 -25.52 -6.85
CA LYS A 140 8.64 -26.60 -7.50
C LYS A 140 8.41 -26.37 -8.99
N HIS A 141 8.94 -25.30 -9.59
CA HIS A 141 8.67 -24.89 -10.97
C HIS A 141 7.17 -24.71 -11.26
N GLN A 142 6.43 -24.23 -10.25
CA GLN A 142 4.99 -23.98 -10.36
C GLN A 142 4.68 -22.49 -10.47
N LEU A 143 5.65 -21.64 -10.14
CA LEU A 143 5.57 -20.19 -10.19
C LEU A 143 6.94 -19.66 -10.62
N GLU A 144 7.02 -18.91 -11.71
CA GLU A 144 8.28 -18.37 -12.23
C GLU A 144 8.17 -16.85 -12.39
N LEU A 145 9.31 -16.17 -12.24
CA LEU A 145 9.42 -14.72 -12.33
C LEU A 145 10.14 -14.38 -13.64
N GLY A 146 9.48 -13.58 -14.47
CA GLY A 146 10.01 -13.03 -15.72
C GLY A 146 10.56 -11.62 -15.54
N GLU A 147 10.26 -10.76 -16.50
CA GLU A 147 10.66 -9.34 -16.46
C GLU A 147 10.01 -8.62 -15.28
N VAL A 148 10.78 -7.72 -14.66
CA VAL A 148 10.34 -6.88 -13.55
C VAL A 148 10.71 -5.45 -13.84
N GLU A 149 9.76 -4.54 -13.64
CA GLU A 149 10.02 -3.11 -13.61
C GLU A 149 9.39 -2.47 -12.38
N ALA A 150 10.06 -1.44 -11.86
CA ALA A 150 9.60 -0.62 -10.76
C ALA A 150 9.85 0.84 -11.15
N ARG A 151 8.79 1.65 -11.24
CA ARG A 151 8.90 3.04 -11.69
C ARG A 151 7.95 3.94 -10.93
N HIS A 152 8.37 5.19 -10.73
CA HIS A 152 7.46 6.27 -10.34
C HIS A 152 6.63 6.72 -11.54
N PHE A 153 5.44 7.25 -11.27
CA PHE A 153 4.62 7.89 -12.28
C PHE A 153 5.26 9.19 -12.77
N SER A 154 4.92 9.55 -14.00
CA SER A 154 5.39 10.78 -14.64
C SER A 154 4.64 12.02 -14.11
N THR A 155 3.42 11.85 -13.60
CA THR A 155 2.58 12.92 -13.05
C THR A 155 2.45 12.74 -11.53
N LEU A 156 3.10 13.63 -10.78
CA LEU A 156 3.17 13.57 -9.31
C LEU A 156 2.61 14.84 -8.68
N LEU A 157 1.85 14.69 -7.60
CA LEU A 157 1.32 15.82 -6.84
C LEU A 157 2.46 16.52 -6.10
N THR A 158 2.42 17.86 -6.09
CA THR A 158 3.30 18.66 -5.23
C THR A 158 2.46 19.43 -4.22
N VAL A 159 2.62 19.07 -2.96
CA VAL A 159 1.94 19.68 -1.82
C VAL A 159 2.75 20.90 -1.37
N PRO A 160 2.17 22.11 -1.39
CA PRO A 160 2.81 23.26 -0.77
C PRO A 160 2.74 23.13 0.75
N THR A 161 3.89 23.13 1.43
CA THR A 161 3.93 23.20 2.88
C THR A 161 4.40 24.59 3.34
N PRO A 162 3.87 25.15 4.45
CA PRO A 162 4.31 26.45 4.95
C PRO A 162 5.78 26.46 5.40
N THR A 163 6.27 25.32 5.92
CA THR A 163 7.56 25.25 6.63
C THR A 163 8.63 24.46 5.89
N LEU A 164 8.29 23.35 5.22
CA LEU A 164 9.24 22.48 4.52
C LEU A 164 9.45 22.88 3.04
N GLY A 165 8.67 23.85 2.54
CA GLY A 165 8.60 24.16 1.12
C GLY A 165 7.73 23.17 0.33
N PRO A 166 7.73 23.23 -1.00
CA PRO A 166 6.96 22.29 -1.82
C PRO A 166 7.53 20.86 -1.70
N ILE A 167 6.66 19.89 -1.37
CA ILE A 167 7.01 18.46 -1.30
C ILE A 167 6.28 17.75 -2.44
N THR A 168 7.04 17.12 -3.34
CA THR A 168 6.47 16.22 -4.35
C THR A 168 6.23 14.86 -3.74
N ILE A 169 4.99 14.36 -3.78
CA ILE A 169 4.60 13.04 -3.28
C ILE A 169 4.91 11.99 -4.35
N PRO A 170 5.92 11.12 -4.14
CA PRO A 170 6.24 10.10 -5.12
C PRO A 170 5.21 8.97 -5.04
N ARG A 171 4.62 8.62 -6.18
CA ARG A 171 3.77 7.45 -6.37
C ARG A 171 4.34 6.64 -7.52
N GLY A 172 4.07 5.34 -7.53
CA GLY A 172 4.64 4.46 -8.54
C GLY A 172 3.94 3.11 -8.64
N TYR A 173 4.55 2.24 -9.44
CA TYR A 173 4.10 0.88 -9.65
C TYR A 173 5.27 -0.09 -9.72
N ILE A 174 4.97 -1.35 -9.43
CA ILE A 174 5.82 -2.50 -9.71
C ILE A 174 5.04 -3.40 -10.65
N ALA A 175 5.59 -3.69 -11.82
CA ALA A 175 5.05 -4.67 -12.75
C ALA A 175 6.01 -5.86 -12.86
N ALA A 176 5.46 -7.07 -12.81
CA ALA A 176 6.22 -8.29 -12.96
C ALA A 176 5.46 -9.25 -13.87
N ASP A 177 6.15 -9.83 -14.84
CA ASP A 177 5.65 -10.95 -15.61
C ASP A 177 5.81 -12.22 -14.78
N ILE A 178 4.71 -12.97 -14.63
CA ILE A 178 4.62 -14.16 -13.78
C ILE A 178 4.14 -15.32 -14.63
N GLU A 179 4.79 -16.47 -14.51
CA GLU A 179 4.30 -17.72 -15.05
C GLU A 179 3.79 -18.61 -13.92
N ARG A 180 2.56 -19.11 -14.03
CA ARG A 180 1.96 -20.06 -13.09
C ARG A 180 1.54 -21.31 -13.84
N CYS A 181 2.21 -22.44 -13.59
CA CYS A 181 1.94 -23.72 -14.25
C CYS A 181 1.89 -23.63 -15.79
N GLY A 182 2.79 -22.87 -16.41
CA GLY A 182 2.87 -22.72 -17.88
C GLY A 182 2.02 -21.60 -18.48
N GLU A 183 1.20 -20.92 -17.67
CA GLU A 183 0.39 -19.78 -18.12
C GLU A 183 1.00 -18.46 -17.60
N SER A 184 1.26 -17.52 -18.50
CA SER A 184 1.88 -16.24 -18.16
C SER A 184 0.85 -15.12 -18.01
N PHE A 185 1.10 -14.21 -17.07
CA PHE A 185 0.33 -12.98 -16.89
C PHE A 185 1.23 -11.87 -16.33
N ARG A 186 0.82 -10.61 -16.51
CA ARG A 186 1.47 -9.46 -15.90
C ARG A 186 0.75 -9.07 -14.61
N PHE A 187 1.47 -9.13 -13.49
CA PHE A 187 1.02 -8.65 -12.19
C PHE A 187 1.51 -7.23 -11.95
N ILE A 188 0.63 -6.31 -11.55
CA ILE A 188 0.96 -4.91 -11.34
C ILE A 188 0.47 -4.48 -9.96
N ASN A 189 1.41 -4.08 -9.10
CA ASN A 189 1.16 -3.36 -7.86
C ASN A 189 1.21 -1.85 -8.13
N ALA A 190 0.25 -1.09 -7.59
CA ALA A 190 0.28 0.36 -7.56
C ALA A 190 -0.30 0.92 -6.25
N HIS A 191 0.14 2.12 -5.88
CA HIS A 191 -0.52 2.99 -4.90
C HIS A 191 -0.73 4.35 -5.57
N LEU A 192 -1.99 4.73 -5.84
CA LEU A 192 -2.31 5.98 -6.54
C LEU A 192 -2.47 7.16 -5.56
N GLU A 193 -2.46 8.38 -6.09
CA GLU A 193 -2.51 9.61 -5.30
C GLU A 193 -3.75 9.74 -4.41
N SER A 194 -3.52 10.14 -3.15
CA SER A 194 -4.53 10.34 -2.09
C SER A 194 -4.52 11.74 -1.47
N PHE A 195 -3.45 12.52 -1.68
CA PHE A 195 -3.33 13.85 -1.05
C PHE A 195 -4.07 14.96 -1.80
N GLU A 196 -4.76 14.64 -2.90
CA GLU A 196 -5.58 15.63 -3.63
C GLU A 196 -6.78 16.09 -2.79
N GLU A 197 -7.35 15.17 -2.00
CA GLU A 197 -8.41 15.41 -1.03
C GLU A 197 -7.95 16.37 0.07
N PHE A 198 -6.74 16.17 0.60
CA PHE A 198 -6.12 17.06 1.59
C PHE A 198 -6.01 18.51 1.08
N LEU A 199 -5.70 18.67 -0.21
CA LEU A 199 -5.63 19.98 -0.86
C LEU A 199 -7.01 20.55 -1.25
N GLY A 200 -8.10 19.81 -1.04
CA GLY A 200 -9.45 20.20 -1.43
C GLY A 200 -9.62 20.37 -2.94
N LEU A 201 -8.85 19.62 -3.75
CA LEU A 201 -8.94 19.71 -5.20
C LEU A 201 -10.30 19.13 -5.67
N PRO A 202 -11.01 19.81 -6.58
CA PRO A 202 -12.36 19.42 -6.99
C PRO A 202 -12.40 18.21 -7.93
N PHE A 203 -11.25 17.79 -8.45
CA PHE A 203 -11.11 16.67 -9.38
C PHE A 203 -9.80 15.92 -9.08
N PRO A 204 -9.81 14.58 -9.04
CA PRO A 204 -8.63 13.76 -8.74
C PRO A 204 -7.73 13.63 -9.99
N PHE A 205 -7.16 14.75 -10.42
CA PHE A 205 -6.36 14.85 -11.65
C PHE A 205 -5.12 13.97 -11.60
N PHE A 206 -4.37 14.02 -10.49
CA PHE A 206 -3.11 13.28 -10.37
C PHE A 206 -3.39 11.78 -10.33
N ARG A 207 -4.36 11.34 -9.52
CA ARG A 207 -4.80 9.94 -9.47
C ARG A 207 -5.26 9.43 -10.84
N PHE A 208 -6.08 10.21 -11.55
CA PHE A 208 -6.56 9.85 -12.89
C PHE A 208 -5.42 9.76 -13.92
N ALA A 209 -4.47 10.70 -13.87
CA ALA A 209 -3.29 10.69 -14.75
C ALA A 209 -2.39 9.48 -14.48
N GLN A 210 -2.18 9.12 -13.22
CA GLN A 210 -1.42 7.94 -12.82
C GLN A 210 -2.11 6.64 -13.26
N ALA A 211 -3.44 6.53 -13.11
CA ALA A 211 -4.19 5.39 -13.63
C ALA A 211 -4.13 5.30 -15.17
N THR A 212 -4.15 6.45 -15.86
CA THR A 212 -3.95 6.49 -17.32
C THR A 212 -2.58 5.95 -17.71
N GLU A 213 -1.52 6.33 -16.97
CA GLU A 213 -0.17 5.83 -17.18
C GLU A 213 -0.05 4.33 -16.92
N LEU A 214 -0.69 3.80 -15.85
CA LEU A 214 -0.76 2.35 -15.60
C LEU A 214 -1.31 1.59 -16.80
N LEU A 215 -2.38 2.11 -17.42
CA LEU A 215 -3.02 1.49 -18.58
C LEU A 215 -2.14 1.53 -19.83
N GLN A 216 -1.39 2.61 -20.02
CA GLN A 216 -0.60 2.88 -21.23
C GLN A 216 0.82 2.32 -21.19
N VAL A 217 1.39 2.10 -20.00
CA VAL A 217 2.78 1.69 -19.84
C VAL A 217 2.84 0.24 -19.34
N PRO A 218 2.71 -0.08 -18.04
CA PRO A 218 2.89 -1.46 -17.59
C PRO A 218 1.77 -2.39 -18.09
N ALA A 219 0.51 -1.93 -18.14
CA ALA A 219 -0.60 -2.77 -18.57
C ALA A 219 -0.74 -2.85 -20.11
N ALA A 220 0.00 -2.06 -20.89
CA ALA A 220 -0.01 -2.13 -22.35
C ALA A 220 0.82 -3.32 -22.86
N THR A 221 0.30 -4.52 -22.62
CA THR A 221 0.95 -5.80 -22.92
C THR A 221 -0.01 -6.75 -23.63
N GLY A 222 0.56 -7.76 -24.30
CA GLY A 222 -0.20 -8.89 -24.86
C GLY A 222 -0.54 -9.97 -23.84
N LEU A 223 0.04 -9.91 -22.63
CA LEU A 223 -0.26 -10.84 -21.54
C LEU A 223 -1.61 -10.53 -20.90
N PRO A 224 -2.30 -11.53 -20.29
CA PRO A 224 -3.33 -11.27 -19.28
C PRO A 224 -2.76 -10.37 -18.19
N VAL A 225 -3.60 -9.47 -17.65
CA VAL A 225 -3.19 -8.45 -16.69
C VAL A 225 -3.95 -8.63 -15.38
N VAL A 226 -3.23 -8.54 -14.27
CA VAL A 226 -3.77 -8.48 -12.91
C VAL A 226 -3.21 -7.22 -12.24
N LEU A 227 -4.06 -6.21 -12.06
CA LEU A 227 -3.77 -5.03 -11.26
C LEU A 227 -4.24 -5.30 -9.83
N ALA A 228 -3.40 -5.03 -8.83
CA ALA A 228 -3.73 -5.23 -7.42
C ALA A 228 -3.09 -4.12 -6.60
N GLY A 229 -3.86 -3.32 -5.88
CA GLY A 229 -3.30 -2.17 -5.17
C GLY A 229 -4.33 -1.33 -4.44
N ASP A 230 -3.85 -0.28 -3.79
CA ASP A 230 -4.67 0.82 -3.28
C ASP A 230 -4.76 1.90 -4.36
N PHE A 231 -5.94 2.01 -4.96
CA PHE A 231 -6.16 2.92 -6.08
C PHE A 231 -6.62 4.30 -5.62
N ASN A 232 -6.92 4.48 -4.32
CA ASN A 232 -7.60 5.67 -3.80
C ASN A 232 -8.83 6.07 -4.63
N ALA A 233 -9.41 5.15 -5.40
CA ALA A 233 -10.52 5.38 -6.31
C ALA A 233 -11.67 4.54 -5.80
N ASP A 234 -12.75 5.19 -5.39
CA ASP A 234 -13.84 4.51 -4.70
C ASP A 234 -14.71 3.75 -5.69
N ALA A 235 -14.56 2.42 -5.70
CA ALA A 235 -15.28 1.56 -6.63
C ALA A 235 -16.80 1.51 -6.35
N GLU A 236 -17.23 1.87 -5.13
CA GLU A 236 -18.65 2.01 -4.77
C GLU A 236 -19.21 3.41 -5.07
N SER A 237 -18.36 4.34 -5.50
CA SER A 237 -18.79 5.64 -6.03
C SER A 237 -18.95 5.55 -7.55
N PRO A 238 -20.20 5.53 -8.08
CA PRO A 238 -20.45 5.38 -9.52
C PRO A 238 -19.93 6.56 -10.35
N THR A 239 -19.53 7.65 -9.69
CA THR A 239 -18.98 8.87 -10.31
C THR A 239 -17.48 9.01 -10.17
N ASP A 240 -16.77 8.06 -9.54
CA ASP A 240 -15.32 8.12 -9.46
C ASP A 240 -14.70 7.99 -10.87
N PRO A 241 -14.02 9.04 -11.38
CA PRO A 241 -13.53 9.04 -12.76
C PRO A 241 -12.38 8.07 -12.97
N THR A 242 -11.59 7.78 -11.93
CA THR A 242 -10.43 6.88 -12.00
C THR A 242 -10.92 5.44 -12.10
N TYR A 243 -11.87 5.04 -11.26
CA TYR A 243 -12.45 3.70 -11.34
C TYR A 243 -13.17 3.48 -12.68
N GLN A 244 -13.96 4.45 -13.14
CA GLN A 244 -14.64 4.37 -14.45
C GLN A 244 -13.64 4.28 -15.62
N LEU A 245 -12.50 4.97 -15.55
CA LEU A 245 -11.43 4.85 -16.54
C LEU A 245 -10.88 3.42 -16.61
N LEU A 246 -10.57 2.83 -15.45
CA LEU A 246 -10.03 1.47 -15.37
C LEU A 246 -11.00 0.46 -16.00
N LEU A 247 -12.29 0.52 -15.66
CA LEU A 247 -13.32 -0.35 -16.25
C LEU A 247 -13.49 -0.10 -17.76
N SER A 248 -13.51 1.16 -18.18
CA SER A 248 -13.63 1.52 -19.61
C SER A 248 -12.45 1.02 -20.45
N ALA A 249 -11.30 0.79 -19.82
CA ALA A 249 -10.11 0.19 -20.45
C ALA A 249 -10.16 -1.36 -20.51
N GLY A 250 -11.32 -1.95 -20.22
CA GLY A 250 -11.57 -3.39 -20.31
C GLY A 250 -11.04 -4.18 -19.11
N LEU A 251 -10.72 -3.52 -18.00
CA LEU A 251 -10.48 -4.21 -16.74
C LEU A 251 -11.81 -4.65 -16.13
N VAL A 252 -11.80 -5.82 -15.52
CA VAL A 252 -12.92 -6.45 -14.82
C VAL A 252 -12.58 -6.48 -13.34
N ASP A 253 -13.46 -5.93 -12.52
CA ASP A 253 -13.33 -5.94 -11.07
C ASP A 253 -13.59 -7.35 -10.50
N ALA A 254 -12.57 -7.94 -9.88
CA ALA A 254 -12.66 -9.28 -9.32
C ALA A 254 -13.66 -9.38 -8.16
N TRP A 255 -13.83 -8.30 -7.39
CA TRP A 255 -14.77 -8.27 -6.28
C TRP A 255 -16.20 -8.32 -6.78
N GLU A 256 -16.57 -7.41 -7.69
CA GLU A 256 -17.91 -7.34 -8.29
C GLU A 256 -18.35 -8.66 -8.93
N VAL A 257 -17.44 -9.32 -9.64
CA VAL A 257 -17.72 -10.60 -10.31
C VAL A 257 -18.04 -11.71 -9.31
N THR A 258 -17.33 -11.74 -8.18
CA THR A 258 -17.35 -12.89 -7.26
C THR A 258 -18.26 -12.68 -6.05
N ASN A 259 -18.58 -11.44 -5.69
CA ASN A 259 -19.45 -11.07 -4.58
C ASN A 259 -20.52 -10.06 -5.01
N PRO A 260 -21.42 -10.43 -5.94
CA PRO A 260 -22.41 -9.50 -6.48
C PRO A 260 -23.32 -8.96 -5.37
N ASN A 261 -23.51 -7.63 -5.35
CA ASN A 261 -24.27 -6.87 -4.34
C ASN A 261 -23.63 -6.79 -2.95
N ASP A 262 -22.38 -7.22 -2.78
CA ASP A 262 -21.59 -6.92 -1.59
C ASP A 262 -20.67 -5.72 -1.88
N PRO A 263 -20.82 -4.57 -1.21
CA PRO A 263 -20.00 -3.39 -1.47
C PRO A 263 -18.51 -3.58 -1.21
N GLY A 264 -18.11 -4.60 -0.42
CA GLY A 264 -16.70 -4.92 -0.21
C GLY A 264 -15.82 -3.81 0.35
N TYR A 265 -16.39 -2.89 1.15
CA TYR A 265 -15.66 -1.72 1.66
C TYR A 265 -14.34 -2.11 2.34
N THR A 266 -13.27 -1.39 2.01
CA THR A 266 -11.92 -1.63 2.51
C THR A 266 -11.42 -0.52 3.42
N TRP A 267 -11.99 0.69 3.35
CA TRP A 267 -11.53 1.83 4.13
C TRP A 267 -12.67 2.76 4.57
N PRO A 268 -12.53 3.50 5.69
CA PRO A 268 -11.55 3.29 6.75
C PRO A 268 -12.01 2.20 7.72
N LEU A 269 -11.08 1.47 8.32
CA LEU A 269 -11.35 0.57 9.44
C LEU A 269 -11.18 1.28 10.80
N PHE A 270 -10.34 2.31 10.87
CA PHE A 270 -10.23 3.20 12.02
C PHE A 270 -9.74 4.60 11.61
N LEU A 271 -9.98 5.58 12.48
CA LEU A 271 -9.39 6.93 12.42
C LEU A 271 -8.14 6.98 13.30
N VAL A 272 -7.19 7.85 12.99
CA VAL A 272 -5.86 7.89 13.65
C VAL A 272 -5.83 8.74 14.92
N SER A 273 -6.55 9.88 14.91
CA SER A 273 -6.53 10.85 16.01
C SER A 273 -7.96 11.32 16.37
N PRO A 274 -8.60 10.73 17.40
CA PRO A 274 -8.15 9.57 18.19
C PRO A 274 -8.29 8.25 17.44
N PHE A 275 -7.57 7.21 17.91
CA PHE A 275 -7.73 5.84 17.41
C PHE A 275 -9.14 5.32 17.66
N GLU A 276 -10.01 5.42 16.66
CA GLU A 276 -11.43 5.10 16.76
C GLU A 276 -11.86 4.18 15.63
N TYR A 277 -12.44 3.02 15.99
CA TYR A 277 -13.00 2.10 15.00
C TYR A 277 -14.17 2.73 14.27
N VAL A 278 -14.17 2.61 12.94
CA VAL A 278 -15.27 3.06 12.09
C VAL A 278 -15.71 1.93 11.18
N SER A 279 -16.98 1.99 10.75
CA SER A 279 -17.45 1.07 9.71
C SER A 279 -16.95 1.59 8.36
N PRO A 280 -16.24 0.76 7.57
CA PRO A 280 -15.72 1.20 6.29
C PRO A 280 -16.87 1.52 5.33
N TYR A 281 -16.66 2.51 4.49
CA TYR A 281 -17.67 3.05 3.57
C TYR A 281 -17.12 3.36 2.17
N GLN A 282 -15.83 3.07 1.92
CA GLN A 282 -15.20 3.18 0.60
C GLN A 282 -14.51 1.88 0.25
N ARG A 283 -14.45 1.57 -1.05
CA ARG A 283 -13.69 0.43 -1.59
C ARG A 283 -12.56 0.92 -2.46
N LEU A 284 -11.38 1.07 -1.84
CA LEU A 284 -10.19 1.70 -2.45
C LEU A 284 -9.16 0.66 -2.90
N ASP A 285 -9.12 -0.49 -2.22
CA ASP A 285 -8.20 -1.58 -2.54
C ASP A 285 -8.84 -2.52 -3.54
N LEU A 286 -8.27 -2.57 -4.75
CA LEU A 286 -8.88 -3.28 -5.87
C LEU A 286 -7.97 -4.39 -6.40
N VAL A 287 -8.59 -5.45 -6.90
CA VAL A 287 -7.95 -6.42 -7.79
C VAL A 287 -8.73 -6.43 -9.09
N LEU A 288 -8.10 -5.91 -10.14
CA LEU A 288 -8.69 -5.77 -11.47
C LEU A 288 -7.99 -6.69 -12.47
N THR A 289 -8.74 -7.26 -13.39
CA THR A 289 -8.25 -8.29 -14.32
C THR A 289 -8.57 -7.95 -15.77
N ARG A 290 -7.71 -8.32 -16.71
CA ARG A 290 -7.98 -8.16 -18.16
C ARG A 290 -7.33 -9.28 -18.97
N GLY A 291 -8.02 -9.78 -19.98
CA GLY A 291 -7.51 -10.83 -20.87
C GLY A 291 -7.86 -12.24 -20.38
N ALA A 292 -6.98 -13.22 -20.63
CA ALA A 292 -7.21 -14.64 -20.34
C ALA A 292 -7.03 -14.98 -18.84
N VAL A 293 -7.70 -14.24 -17.96
CA VAL A 293 -7.71 -14.44 -16.51
C VAL A 293 -9.07 -14.06 -15.95
N GLU A 294 -9.63 -14.90 -15.08
CA GLU A 294 -10.91 -14.64 -14.42
C GLU A 294 -10.81 -14.80 -12.90
N ALA A 295 -11.55 -13.97 -12.17
CA ALA A 295 -11.72 -14.12 -10.73
C ALA A 295 -12.75 -15.20 -10.43
N THR A 296 -12.39 -16.16 -9.56
CA THR A 296 -13.27 -17.27 -9.16
C THR A 296 -13.79 -17.11 -7.74
N LYS A 297 -13.08 -16.36 -6.91
CA LYS A 297 -13.45 -16.02 -5.53
C LYS A 297 -12.71 -14.77 -5.09
N ALA A 298 -13.34 -13.91 -4.31
CA ALA A 298 -12.67 -12.85 -3.56
C ALA A 298 -13.16 -12.83 -2.11
N LYS A 299 -12.30 -12.38 -1.19
CA LYS A 299 -12.65 -12.15 0.21
C LYS A 299 -11.81 -11.04 0.81
N LEU A 300 -12.38 -10.36 1.82
CA LEU A 300 -11.64 -9.44 2.66
C LEU A 300 -10.83 -10.19 3.72
N VAL A 301 -9.77 -9.53 4.20
CA VAL A 301 -9.01 -9.91 5.38
C VAL A 301 -8.71 -8.66 6.22
N GLY A 302 -8.54 -8.83 7.53
CA GLY A 302 -8.19 -7.74 8.44
C GLY A 302 -9.36 -6.83 8.85
N GLU A 303 -10.57 -7.10 8.36
CA GLU A 303 -11.80 -6.33 8.61
C GLU A 303 -12.61 -6.85 9.82
N ARG A 304 -12.19 -7.95 10.45
CA ARG A 304 -12.87 -8.62 11.58
C ARG A 304 -11.88 -9.08 12.66
N ASP A 305 -12.42 -9.44 13.83
CA ASP A 305 -11.72 -10.10 14.95
C ASP A 305 -10.68 -9.25 15.69
N VAL A 306 -10.96 -7.96 15.85
CA VAL A 306 -10.20 -7.08 16.74
C VAL A 306 -10.30 -7.57 18.18
N THR A 307 -9.16 -7.88 18.77
CA THR A 307 -9.06 -8.15 20.21
C THR A 307 -7.88 -7.37 20.77
N PRO A 308 -7.79 -7.17 22.10
CA PRO A 308 -6.57 -6.61 22.71
C PRO A 308 -5.28 -7.40 22.41
N ARG A 309 -5.37 -8.60 21.83
CA ARG A 309 -4.24 -9.44 21.40
C ARG A 309 -4.04 -9.49 19.89
N ARG A 310 -4.92 -8.86 19.11
CA ARG A 310 -4.90 -8.76 17.64
C ARG A 310 -5.46 -7.39 17.27
N PRO A 311 -4.63 -6.34 17.23
CA PRO A 311 -5.08 -5.03 16.76
C PRO A 311 -5.54 -5.14 15.29
N MET A 312 -6.30 -4.14 14.82
CA MET A 312 -6.54 -4.05 13.38
C MET A 312 -5.20 -3.94 12.65
N PRO A 313 -4.94 -4.75 11.61
CA PRO A 313 -3.60 -4.83 11.04
C PRO A 313 -3.21 -3.56 10.25
N SER A 314 -4.21 -2.87 9.70
CA SER A 314 -4.09 -1.58 9.01
C SER A 314 -5.45 -0.89 9.01
N ASP A 315 -5.48 0.40 8.73
CA ASP A 315 -6.70 1.19 8.50
C ASP A 315 -7.47 0.76 7.23
N HIS A 316 -6.84 -0.06 6.38
CA HIS A 316 -7.48 -0.75 5.27
C HIS A 316 -7.74 -2.24 5.60
N ALA A 317 -8.79 -2.80 5.00
CA ALA A 317 -8.92 -4.25 4.81
C ALA A 317 -8.07 -4.71 3.62
N GLY A 318 -7.50 -5.90 3.70
CA GLY A 318 -6.84 -6.54 2.55
C GLY A 318 -7.84 -7.26 1.64
N VAL A 319 -7.48 -7.42 0.37
CA VAL A 319 -8.29 -8.18 -0.61
C VAL A 319 -7.51 -9.39 -1.13
N VAL A 320 -8.12 -10.57 -1.01
CA VAL A 320 -7.57 -11.83 -1.53
C VAL A 320 -8.48 -12.36 -2.63
N VAL A 321 -7.89 -12.64 -3.79
CA VAL A 321 -8.62 -13.15 -4.97
C VAL A 321 -7.98 -14.44 -5.45
N ASP A 322 -8.81 -15.46 -5.67
CA ASP A 322 -8.44 -16.68 -6.37
C ASP A 322 -8.71 -16.48 -7.87
N LEU A 323 -7.64 -16.54 -8.67
CA LEU A 323 -7.69 -16.34 -10.11
C LEU A 323 -7.56 -17.67 -10.85
N ARG A 324 -8.24 -17.78 -11.99
CA ARG A 324 -8.05 -18.84 -12.97
C ARG A 324 -7.46 -18.24 -14.25
N LEU A 325 -6.30 -18.74 -14.65
CA LEU A 325 -5.71 -18.44 -15.95
C LEU A 325 -6.38 -19.32 -17.00
N MET A 326 -6.72 -18.72 -18.13
CA MET A 326 -7.37 -19.38 -19.25
C MET A 326 -6.32 -19.68 -20.34
N PRO A 327 -6.34 -20.88 -20.95
CA PRO A 327 -5.39 -21.27 -22.00
C PRO A 327 -5.47 -20.44 -23.28
#